data_AF-A0A0J8QLQ3-F1
#
_entry.id   AF-A0A0J8QLQ3-F1
#
_cell.length_a   1.000
_cell.length_b   1.000
_cell.length_c   1.000
_cell.angle_alpha   90.00
_cell.angle_beta   90.00
_cell.angle_gamma   90.00
#
_symmetry.space_group_name_H-M   'P 1'
#
loop_
_entity.id
_entity.type
_entity.pdbx_description
1 polymer ?
#
loop_
_entity_poly.entity_id
_entity_poly.type
_entity_poly.pdbx_seq_one_letter_code
_entity_poly.pdbx_strand_id
1 'polypeptide(L)'
;MLSLRLRSRDLVHSPKEGVPAQPRRVYLVGGGSRNHAIAKVAGEVLGGVEGVYRLDVGENACALGAAYKAVWAVERSPGQTFEDLIAQRWREEEFIERIADGYQPTAFDKHGKAVEGFEMMEKQVLKQESQRTS
;
A
#
# COMPACT_ATOMS: atom_id res chain seq x y z
N MET A 1 7.57 -3.25 -6.04
CA MET A 1 6.09 -3.41 -6.02
C MET A 1 5.65 -4.88 -6.07
N LEU A 2 6.25 -5.77 -6.89
CA LEU A 2 5.89 -7.21 -6.88
C LEU A 2 6.02 -7.86 -5.49
N SER A 3 7.13 -7.56 -4.80
CA SER A 3 7.35 -7.92 -3.40
C SER A 3 6.22 -7.50 -2.45
N LEU A 4 5.66 -6.30 -2.61
CA LEU A 4 4.56 -5.81 -1.78
C LEU A 4 3.31 -6.64 -2.02
N ARG A 5 2.94 -6.88 -3.29
CA ARG A 5 1.80 -7.73 -3.65
C ARG A 5 1.94 -9.15 -3.13
N LEU A 6 3.14 -9.74 -3.23
CA LEU A 6 3.40 -11.08 -2.70
C LEU A 6 3.13 -11.13 -1.18
N ARG A 7 3.69 -10.17 -0.44
CA ARG A 7 3.59 -10.15 1.03
C ARG A 7 2.22 -9.70 1.54
N SER A 8 1.45 -8.96 0.76
CA SER A 8 0.11 -8.50 1.14
C SER A 8 -1.02 -9.44 0.71
N ARG A 9 -0.74 -10.52 -0.03
CA ARG A 9 -1.78 -11.36 -0.65
C ARG A 9 -2.79 -11.93 0.35
N ASP A 10 -2.33 -12.26 1.55
CA ASP A 10 -3.15 -12.87 2.62
C ASP A 10 -3.85 -11.80 3.48
N LEU A 11 -3.57 -10.51 3.24
CA LEU A 11 -4.15 -9.37 3.95
C LEU A 11 -5.25 -8.66 3.16
N VAL A 12 -5.44 -9.04 1.88
CA VAL A 12 -6.42 -8.41 1.00
C VAL A 12 -7.61 -9.32 0.77
N HIS A 13 -8.78 -8.71 0.63
CA HIS A 13 -10.02 -9.40 0.29
C HIS A 13 -10.58 -8.85 -1.02
N SER A 14 -11.50 -9.59 -1.63
CA SER A 14 -12.21 -9.09 -2.80
C SER A 14 -13.04 -7.87 -2.40
N PRO A 15 -12.85 -6.70 -3.04
CA PRO A 15 -13.57 -5.48 -2.68
C PRO A 15 -15.02 -5.48 -3.20
N LYS A 16 -15.34 -6.32 -4.19
CA LYS A 16 -16.69 -6.51 -4.75
C LYS A 16 -16.75 -7.78 -5.62
N GLU A 17 -17.95 -8.28 -5.88
CA GLU A 17 -18.17 -9.43 -6.75
C GLU A 17 -17.50 -9.27 -8.12
N GLY A 18 -16.87 -10.35 -8.61
CA GLY A 18 -16.16 -10.36 -9.89
C GLY A 18 -14.79 -9.66 -9.89
N VAL A 19 -14.33 -9.15 -8.73
CA VAL A 19 -13.01 -8.52 -8.60
C VAL A 19 -12.08 -9.39 -7.76
N PRO A 20 -10.84 -9.67 -8.21
CA PRO A 20 -9.89 -10.46 -7.42
C PRO A 20 -9.51 -9.74 -6.12
N ALA A 21 -9.02 -10.51 -5.13
CA ALA A 21 -8.57 -9.97 -3.86
C ALA A 21 -7.45 -8.94 -4.05
N GLN A 22 -7.73 -7.70 -3.64
CA GLN A 22 -6.85 -6.54 -3.84
C GLN A 22 -7.32 -5.36 -2.97
N PRO A 23 -6.49 -4.34 -2.72
CA PRO A 23 -6.90 -3.17 -1.95
C PRO A 23 -7.99 -2.34 -2.68
N ARG A 24 -8.74 -1.56 -1.90
CA ARG A 24 -9.68 -0.56 -2.44
C ARG A 24 -8.96 0.66 -3.01
N ARG A 25 -8.05 1.23 -2.22
CA ARG A 25 -7.22 2.40 -2.57
C ARG A 25 -5.75 2.07 -2.30
N VAL A 26 -4.84 2.63 -3.09
CA VAL A 26 -3.41 2.59 -2.82
C VAL A 26 -2.93 4.00 -2.52
N TYR A 27 -2.35 4.21 -1.34
CA TYR A 27 -1.78 5.51 -0.96
C TYR A 27 -0.26 5.47 -1.09
N LEU A 28 0.31 6.45 -1.78
CA LEU A 28 1.75 6.67 -1.95
C LEU A 28 2.18 7.91 -1.18
N VAL A 29 3.35 7.79 -0.54
CA VAL A 29 4.00 8.85 0.24
C VAL A 29 5.48 8.96 -0.15
N GLY A 30 6.14 10.05 0.27
CA GLY A 30 7.56 10.29 0.05
C GLY A 30 7.90 10.75 -1.37
N GLY A 31 9.19 11.00 -1.64
CA GLY A 31 9.63 11.63 -2.89
C GLY A 31 9.23 10.88 -4.17
N GLY A 32 9.22 9.54 -4.13
CA GLY A 32 8.81 8.69 -5.27
C GLY A 32 7.34 8.84 -5.67
N SER A 33 6.47 9.30 -4.77
CA SER A 33 5.04 9.54 -5.06
C SER A 33 4.80 10.65 -6.09
N ARG A 34 5.78 11.52 -6.33
CA ARG A 34 5.73 12.60 -7.34
C ARG A 34 5.96 12.10 -8.77
N ASN A 35 6.38 10.85 -8.94
CA ASN A 35 6.66 10.28 -10.24
C ASN A 35 5.45 9.49 -10.75
N HIS A 36 4.80 10.00 -11.81
CA HIS A 36 3.61 9.38 -12.40
C HIS A 36 3.86 7.97 -12.93
N ALA A 37 5.05 7.66 -13.44
CA ALA A 37 5.37 6.31 -13.90
C ALA A 37 5.40 5.32 -12.74
N ILE A 38 5.94 5.73 -11.59
CA ILE A 38 5.92 4.92 -10.36
C ILE A 38 4.46 4.72 -9.90
N ALA A 39 3.66 5.79 -9.88
CA ALA A 39 2.26 5.72 -9.46
C ALA A 39 1.43 4.78 -10.35
N LYS A 40 1.63 4.86 -11.67
CA LYS A 40 1.00 3.97 -12.64
C LYS A 40 1.36 2.50 -12.39
N VAL A 41 2.65 2.20 -12.24
CA VAL A 41 3.10 0.82 -11.94
C VAL A 41 2.57 0.34 -10.59
N ALA A 42 2.39 1.24 -9.61
CA ALA A 42 1.75 0.89 -8.33
C ALA A 42 0.31 0.39 -8.54
N GLY A 43 -0.47 1.11 -9.35
CA GLY A 43 -1.84 0.73 -9.69
C GLY A 43 -1.91 -0.58 -10.47
N GLU A 44 -1.06 -0.74 -11.48
CA GLU A 44 -0.98 -1.95 -12.31
C GLU A 44 -0.57 -3.18 -11.49
N VAL A 45 0.39 -3.04 -10.57
CA VAL A 45 0.92 -4.16 -9.79
C VAL A 45 0.05 -4.49 -8.59
N LEU A 46 -0.26 -3.51 -7.74
CA LEU A 46 -0.96 -3.74 -6.47
C LEU A 46 -2.47 -3.83 -6.63
N GLY A 47 -3.02 -3.24 -7.68
CA GLY A 47 -4.44 -3.05 -7.80
C GLY A 47 -4.93 -1.91 -6.89
N GLY A 48 -6.21 -1.61 -6.95
CA GLY A 48 -6.81 -0.44 -6.30
C GLY A 48 -8.05 -0.03 -7.06
N VAL A 49 -9.20 -0.62 -6.73
CA VAL A 49 -10.43 -0.41 -7.51
C VAL A 49 -10.89 1.05 -7.56
N GLU A 50 -10.51 1.86 -6.59
CA GLU A 50 -10.83 3.29 -6.53
C GLU A 50 -9.70 4.19 -7.05
N GLY A 51 -8.46 3.69 -7.10
CA GLY A 51 -7.31 4.38 -7.69
C GLY A 51 -6.05 4.39 -6.82
N VAL A 52 -5.04 5.11 -7.30
CA VAL A 52 -3.79 5.40 -6.59
C VAL A 52 -3.78 6.87 -6.20
N TYR A 53 -3.51 7.11 -4.92
CA TYR A 53 -3.60 8.41 -4.28
C TYR A 53 -2.24 8.80 -3.72
N ARG A 54 -1.93 10.09 -3.79
CA ARG A 54 -0.83 10.72 -3.07
C ARG A 54 -1.38 11.32 -1.80
N LEU A 55 -0.70 11.08 -0.70
CA LEU A 55 -0.97 11.80 0.53
C LEU A 55 -0.06 13.03 0.61
N ASP A 56 -0.64 14.22 0.48
CA ASP A 56 0.07 15.50 0.53
C ASP A 56 0.26 15.99 1.98
N VAL A 57 1.03 15.23 2.73
CA VAL A 57 1.50 15.59 4.09
C VAL A 57 2.99 15.98 4.07
N GLY A 58 3.48 16.39 2.90
CA GLY A 58 4.90 16.62 2.64
C GLY A 58 5.76 15.36 2.79
N GLU A 59 7.04 15.55 3.12
CA GLU A 59 7.99 14.45 3.39
C GLU A 59 7.89 13.91 4.84
N ASN A 60 6.89 14.39 5.58
CA ASN A 60 6.77 14.23 7.03
C ASN A 60 5.75 13.16 7.43
N ALA A 61 5.31 12.28 6.53
CA ALA A 61 4.31 11.25 6.84
C ALA A 61 4.69 10.41 8.09
N CYS A 62 5.97 10.05 8.21
CA CYS A 62 6.48 9.33 9.39
C CYS A 62 6.42 10.18 10.67
N ALA A 63 6.81 11.46 10.59
CA ALA A 63 6.75 12.38 11.73
C ALA A 63 5.31 12.66 12.16
N LEU A 64 4.41 12.85 11.19
CA LEU A 64 2.99 13.07 11.42
C LEU A 64 2.34 11.86 12.09
N GLY A 65 2.65 10.64 11.62
CA GLY A 65 2.16 9.41 12.24
C GLY A 65 2.62 9.26 13.70
N ALA A 66 3.86 9.63 14.02
CA ALA A 66 4.36 9.64 15.39
C ALA A 66 3.63 10.69 16.25
N ALA A 67 3.43 11.90 15.72
CA ALA A 67 2.69 12.95 16.40
C ALA A 67 1.24 12.55 16.69
N TYR A 68 0.55 11.94 15.71
CA TYR A 68 -0.81 11.42 15.92
C TYR A 68 -0.88 10.32 16.96
N LYS A 69 0.11 9.42 17.02
CA LYS A 69 0.17 8.40 18.08
C LYS A 69 0.41 9.03 19.46
N ALA A 70 1.23 10.08 19.55
CA ALA A 70 1.44 10.81 20.79
C ALA A 70 0.16 11.52 21.26
N VAL A 71 -0.55 12.18 20.34
CA VAL A 71 -1.87 12.78 20.60
C VAL A 71 -2.84 11.73 21.09
N TRP A 72 -2.91 10.56 20.43
CA TRP A 72 -3.79 9.47 20.87
C TRP A 72 -3.43 8.94 22.25
N ALA A 73 -2.15 8.81 22.58
CA ALA A 73 -1.73 8.37 23.91
C ALA A 73 -2.20 9.31 25.04
N VAL A 74 -2.31 10.61 24.75
CA VAL A 74 -2.65 11.65 25.75
C VAL A 74 -4.13 11.98 25.77
N GLU A 75 -4.81 12.00 24.63
CA GLU A 75 -6.16 12.58 24.49
C GLU A 75 -7.27 11.54 24.31
N ARG A 76 -6.95 10.25 24.14
CA ARG A 76 -7.96 9.21 23.93
C ARG A 76 -8.90 9.09 25.13
N SER A 77 -10.19 8.94 24.83
CA SER A 77 -11.16 8.48 25.83
C SER A 77 -10.94 6.99 26.18
N PRO A 78 -11.39 6.51 27.35
CA PRO A 78 -11.32 5.09 27.69
C PRO A 78 -11.93 4.21 26.60
N GLY A 79 -11.15 3.26 26.07
CA GLY A 79 -11.58 2.34 25.01
C GLY A 79 -11.59 2.93 23.59
N GLN A 80 -11.29 4.21 23.40
CA GLN A 80 -11.24 4.82 22.07
C GLN A 80 -10.03 4.33 21.27
N THR A 81 -10.26 3.83 20.06
CA THR A 81 -9.18 3.37 19.17
C THR A 81 -8.41 4.54 18.57
N PHE A 82 -7.25 4.26 17.97
CA PHE A 82 -6.46 5.28 17.29
C PHE A 82 -7.25 5.87 16.12
N GLU A 83 -7.87 5.00 15.34
CA GLU A 83 -8.69 5.32 14.18
C GLU A 83 -9.86 6.22 14.57
N ASP A 84 -10.55 5.92 15.69
CA ASP A 84 -11.68 6.73 16.15
C ASP A 84 -11.28 8.18 16.44
N LEU A 85 -10.14 8.40 17.10
CA LEU A 85 -9.68 9.75 17.45
C LEU A 85 -9.22 10.52 16.21
N ILE A 86 -8.42 9.88 15.35
CA ILE A 86 -7.83 10.55 14.19
C ILE A 86 -8.89 10.80 13.11
N ALA A 87 -9.84 9.89 12.89
CA ALA A 87 -10.91 10.07 11.91
C ALA A 87 -11.77 11.31 12.19
N GLN A 88 -11.99 11.67 13.47
CA GLN A 88 -12.73 12.89 13.84
C GLN A 88 -12.02 14.19 13.45
N ARG A 89 -10.70 14.13 13.21
CA ARG A 89 -9.85 15.29 12.92
C ARG A 89 -9.29 15.27 11.51
N TRP A 90 -9.45 14.15 10.82
CA TRP A 90 -8.94 13.92 9.48
C TRP A 90 -9.88 14.52 8.44
N ARG A 91 -9.32 15.34 7.54
CA ARG A 91 -10.04 15.92 6.41
C ARG A 91 -9.44 15.37 5.13
N GLU A 92 -9.95 14.23 4.68
CA GLU A 92 -9.31 13.45 3.61
C GLU A 92 -9.13 14.29 2.34
N GLU A 93 -10.15 15.07 1.97
CA GLU A 93 -10.17 15.90 0.77
C GLU A 93 -9.07 16.98 0.74
N GLU A 94 -8.57 17.39 1.90
CA GLU A 94 -7.49 18.36 2.02
C GLU A 94 -6.09 17.73 1.81
N PHE A 95 -5.97 16.41 2.00
CA PHE A 95 -4.67 15.73 2.06
C PHE A 95 -4.47 14.66 0.98
N ILE A 96 -5.48 14.33 0.18
CA ILE A 96 -5.35 13.30 -0.85
C ILE A 96 -5.52 13.86 -2.25
N GLU A 97 -4.70 13.36 -3.16
CA GLU A 97 -4.83 13.63 -4.59
C GLU A 97 -4.80 12.29 -5.34
N ARG A 98 -5.76 12.04 -6.22
CA ARG A 98 -5.68 10.88 -7.11
C ARG A 98 -4.65 11.15 -8.21
N ILE A 99 -3.58 10.35 -8.24
CA ILE A 99 -2.42 10.56 -9.12
C ILE A 99 -2.24 9.49 -10.19
N ALA A 100 -2.95 8.36 -10.08
CA ALA A 100 -3.00 7.37 -11.15
C ALA A 100 -4.26 6.49 -11.05
N ASP A 101 -4.56 5.80 -12.14
CA ASP A 101 -5.51 4.70 -12.14
C ASP A 101 -4.96 3.52 -11.33
N GLY A 102 -5.86 2.77 -10.72
CA GLY A 102 -5.52 1.58 -9.96
C GLY A 102 -5.77 0.32 -10.78
N TYR A 103 -6.78 -0.46 -10.39
CA TYR A 103 -7.04 -1.78 -10.97
C TYR A 103 -7.30 -1.73 -12.48
N GLN A 104 -6.42 -2.38 -13.24
CA GLN A 104 -6.58 -2.65 -14.67
C GLN A 104 -6.46 -4.16 -14.88
N PRO A 105 -7.53 -4.89 -15.23
CA PRO A 105 -7.54 -6.36 -15.21
C PRO A 105 -6.37 -7.00 -15.95
N THR A 106 -6.11 -6.59 -17.19
CA THR A 106 -5.04 -7.13 -18.02
C THR A 106 -3.65 -6.92 -17.40
N ALA A 107 -3.37 -5.73 -16.88
CA ALA A 107 -2.08 -5.43 -16.25
C ALA A 107 -1.95 -6.15 -14.91
N PHE A 108 -3.01 -6.15 -14.10
CA PHE A 108 -3.04 -6.82 -12.81
C PHE A 108 -2.82 -8.32 -12.92
N ASP A 109 -3.42 -8.98 -13.92
CA ASP A 109 -3.25 -10.40 -14.17
C ASP A 109 -1.84 -10.71 -14.67
N LYS A 110 -1.31 -9.89 -15.59
CA LYS A 110 0.07 -10.00 -16.08
C LYS A 110 1.08 -9.89 -14.93
N HIS A 111 0.89 -8.93 -14.02
CA HIS A 111 1.73 -8.79 -12.84
C HIS A 111 1.51 -9.90 -11.82
N GLY A 112 0.30 -10.47 -11.73
CA GLY A 112 0.03 -11.65 -10.90
C GLY A 112 0.92 -12.82 -11.29
N LYS A 113 1.03 -13.12 -12.59
CA LYS A 113 1.96 -14.15 -13.10
C LYS A 113 3.42 -13.79 -12.81
N ALA A 114 3.78 -12.51 -12.92
CA ALA A 114 5.15 -12.07 -12.60
C ALA A 114 5.50 -12.23 -11.10
N VAL A 115 4.52 -12.15 -10.20
CA VAL A 115 4.71 -12.39 -8.76
C VAL A 115 5.12 -13.84 -8.49
N GLU A 116 4.56 -14.81 -9.21
CA GLU A 116 4.95 -16.23 -9.09
C GLU A 116 6.44 -16.43 -9.41
N GLY A 117 6.90 -15.88 -10.54
CA GLY A 117 8.32 -15.93 -10.92
C GLY A 117 9.22 -15.19 -9.93
N PHE A 118 8.75 -14.06 -9.39
CA PHE A 118 9.47 -13.32 -8.34
C PHE A 118 9.62 -14.16 -7.05
N GLU A 119 8.56 -14.85 -6.61
CA GLU A 119 8.58 -15.73 -5.44
C GLU A 119 9.55 -16.92 -5.64
N MET A 120 9.56 -17.52 -6.84
CA MET A 120 10.51 -18.59 -7.18
C MET A 120 11.96 -18.12 -7.09
N MET A 121 12.24 -16.92 -7.63
CA MET A 121 13.58 -16.31 -7.55
C MET A 121 13.98 -16.02 -6.10
N GLU A 122 13.09 -15.45 -5.28
CA GLU A 122 13.34 -15.17 -3.86
C GLU A 122 13.72 -16.47 -3.11
N LYS A 123 12.99 -17.57 -3.34
CA LYS A 123 13.29 -18.89 -2.75
C LYS A 123 14.63 -19.47 -3.21
N GLN A 124 14.96 -19.32 -4.49
CA GLN A 124 16.22 -19.83 -5.03
C GLN A 124 17.43 -19.08 -4.45
N VAL A 125 17.35 -17.75 -4.33
CA VAL A 125 18.41 -16.94 -3.71
C VAL A 125 18.60 -17.34 -2.25
N LEU A 126 17.51 -17.49 -1.48
CA LEU A 126 17.59 -17.92 -0.08
C LEU A 126 18.26 -19.29 0.08
N LYS A 127 17.99 -20.24 -0.84
CA LYS A 127 18.64 -21.56 -0.85
C LYS A 127 20.13 -21.47 -1.16
N GLN A 128 20.53 -20.61 -2.09
CA GLN A 128 21.95 -20.43 -2.44
C GLN A 128 22.73 -19.79 -1.29
N GLU A 129 22.18 -18.77 -0.64
CA GLU A 129 22.82 -18.13 0.50
C GLU A 129 22.93 -19.08 1.71
N SER A 130 21.90 -19.90 1.99
CA SER A 130 22.00 -20.89 3.07
C SER A 130 23.09 -21.93 2.83
N GLN A 131 23.26 -22.37 1.58
CA GLN A 131 24.33 -23.28 1.18
C GLN A 131 25.73 -22.64 1.22
N ARG A 132 25.84 -21.33 1.00
CA ARG A 132 27.11 -20.59 1.05
C ARG A 132 27.61 -20.35 2.48
N THR A 133 26.68 -20.31 3.43
CA THR A 133 26.95 -20.00 4.85
C THR A 133 27.01 -21.25 5.73
N SER A 134 26.83 -22.44 5.14
CA SER A 134 26.97 -23.76 5.79
C SER A 134 28.33 -24.37 5.46
#